data_AF-A0A8S3I878-F1
#
_entry.id   AF-A0A8S3I878-F1
#
_cell.length_a   1.000
_cell.length_b   1.000
_cell.length_c   1.000
_cell.angle_alpha   90.00
_cell.angle_beta   90.00
_cell.angle_gamma   90.00
#
_symmetry.space_group_name_H-M   'P 1'
#
loop_
_entity.id
_entity.type
_entity.pdbx_description
1 polymer ?
#
loop_
_entity_poly.entity_id
_entity_poly.type
_entity_poly.pdbx_seq_one_letter_code
_entity_poly.pdbx_strand_id
1 'polypeptide(L)'
;RGKDYGIINAGYFAQRTLRIERMYAFWGQDIDKKTTPFDLNREFRVSFDKEFIGKEALLKQKKEGIQKRFVQFLLDDHDKDVDPWPWSGEPIYRNGEFCGFVTSTAYGFTLGKQV
;
A
#
# COMPACT_ATOMS: atom_id res chain seq x y z
N ARG A 1 -5.65 24.46 -22.90
CA ARG A 1 -4.31 24.10 -23.42
C ARG A 1 -4.15 22.58 -23.23
N GLY A 2 -3.53 21.84 -24.16
CA GLY A 2 -3.32 20.39 -24.03
C GLY A 2 -4.16 19.48 -24.95
N LYS A 3 -5.11 20.03 -25.72
CA LYS A 3 -5.93 19.24 -26.65
C LYS A 3 -5.08 18.53 -27.72
N ASP A 4 -4.05 19.21 -28.23
CA ASP A 4 -3.15 18.67 -29.25
C ASP A 4 -2.28 17.50 -28.74
N TYR A 5 -2.21 17.31 -27.41
CA TYR A 5 -1.54 16.18 -26.76
C TYR A 5 -2.51 15.11 -26.29
N GLY A 6 -3.81 15.21 -26.62
CA GLY A 6 -4.83 14.24 -26.23
C GLY A 6 -5.19 14.27 -24.74
N ILE A 7 -5.12 15.44 -24.09
CA ILE A 7 -5.52 15.56 -22.68
C ILE A 7 -6.96 15.07 -22.45
N ILE A 8 -7.14 14.23 -21.44
CA ILE A 8 -8.44 13.70 -21.02
C ILE A 8 -8.63 13.85 -19.51
N ASN A 9 -9.88 13.80 -19.07
CA ASN A 9 -10.19 13.76 -17.64
C ASN A 9 -9.86 12.38 -17.06
N ALA A 10 -9.27 12.36 -15.87
CA ALA A 10 -9.03 11.14 -15.10
C ALA A 10 -9.79 11.22 -13.77
N GLY A 11 -10.55 10.17 -13.46
CA GLY A 11 -11.34 10.08 -12.24
C GLY A 11 -10.55 9.51 -11.04
N TYR A 12 -11.20 9.52 -9.89
CA TYR A 12 -10.63 8.99 -8.64
C TYR A 12 -10.18 7.52 -8.75
N PHE A 13 -10.97 6.65 -9.41
CA PHE A 13 -10.60 5.24 -9.57
C PHE A 13 -9.34 5.04 -10.43
N ALA A 14 -9.15 5.85 -11.47
CA ALA A 14 -7.91 5.83 -12.25
C ALA A 14 -6.70 6.20 -11.37
N GLN A 15 -6.83 7.25 -10.54
CA GLN A 15 -5.78 7.62 -9.60
C GLN A 15 -5.51 6.54 -8.54
N ARG A 16 -6.56 5.86 -8.06
CA ARG A 16 -6.45 4.76 -7.10
C ARG A 16 -5.69 3.57 -7.68
N THR A 17 -5.96 3.18 -8.93
CA THR A 17 -5.16 2.15 -9.60
C THR A 17 -3.69 2.59 -9.71
N LEU A 18 -3.42 3.78 -10.23
CA LEU A 18 -2.04 4.25 -10.46
C LEU A 18 -1.22 4.33 -9.16
N ARG A 19 -1.84 4.76 -8.05
CA ARG A 19 -1.14 4.84 -6.76
C ARG A 19 -0.88 3.46 -6.16
N ILE A 20 -1.77 2.49 -6.38
CA ILE A 20 -1.60 1.10 -5.95
C ILE A 20 -0.47 0.45 -6.75
N GLU A 21 -0.44 0.56 -8.09
CA GLU A 21 0.65 0.02 -8.91
C GLU A 21 2.04 0.54 -8.48
N ARG A 22 2.10 1.76 -7.93
CA ARG A 22 3.35 2.38 -7.45
C ARG A 22 3.64 2.14 -5.97
N MET A 23 2.83 1.32 -5.29
CA MET A 23 2.90 1.06 -3.85
C MET A 23 2.89 2.35 -3.02
N TYR A 24 2.12 3.36 -3.47
CA TYR A 24 1.91 4.60 -2.74
C TYR A 24 0.81 4.42 -1.71
N ALA A 25 1.18 4.65 -0.45
CA ALA A 25 0.29 4.41 0.69
C ALA A 25 -0.66 5.59 0.87
N PHE A 26 -1.92 5.30 1.15
CA PHE A 26 -2.98 6.27 1.38
C PHE A 26 -3.35 6.36 2.86
N TRP A 27 -3.35 7.56 3.42
CA TRP A 27 -3.74 7.78 4.81
C TRP A 27 -5.22 7.46 5.05
N GLY A 28 -5.49 6.69 6.10
CA GLY A 28 -6.82 6.19 6.42
C GLY A 28 -7.19 4.86 5.76
N GLN A 29 -6.37 4.36 4.83
CA GLN A 29 -6.51 3.00 4.26
C GLN A 29 -5.29 2.14 4.57
N ASP A 30 -4.11 2.55 4.06
CA ASP A 30 -2.88 1.77 4.18
C ASP A 30 -2.06 2.17 5.41
N ILE A 31 -2.20 3.43 5.84
CA ILE A 31 -1.47 4.01 6.96
C ILE A 31 -2.42 4.75 7.89
N ASP A 32 -2.14 4.63 9.18
CA ASP A 32 -2.90 5.26 10.25
C ASP A 32 -1.96 5.57 11.45
N LYS A 33 -2.55 6.00 12.57
CA LYS A 33 -1.82 6.26 13.82
C LYS A 33 -1.13 5.03 14.45
N LYS A 34 -1.41 3.82 13.97
CA LYS A 34 -0.85 2.55 14.45
C LYS A 34 0.22 1.99 13.50
N THR A 35 0.57 2.75 12.46
CA THR A 35 1.50 2.33 11.42
C THR A 35 2.72 3.22 11.46
N THR A 36 3.90 2.60 11.36
CA THR A 36 5.19 3.27 11.49
C THR A 36 5.94 3.25 10.16
N PRO A 37 6.91 4.15 9.95
CA PRO A 37 7.75 4.12 8.75
C PRO A 37 8.50 2.79 8.55
N PHE A 38 8.81 2.08 9.64
CA PHE A 38 9.43 0.76 9.59
C PHE A 38 8.47 -0.31 9.06
N ASP A 39 7.21 -0.30 9.50
CA ASP A 39 6.19 -1.21 8.96
C ASP A 39 6.04 -1.06 7.45
N LEU A 40 6.28 0.15 6.92
CA LEU A 40 6.16 0.47 5.50
C LEU A 40 7.42 0.20 4.67
N ASN A 41 8.52 -0.27 5.27
CA ASN A 41 9.84 -0.31 4.64
C ASN A 41 10.28 1.08 4.11
N ARG A 42 9.90 2.16 4.82
CA ARG A 42 10.17 3.56 4.45
C ARG A 42 11.03 4.30 5.48
N GLU A 43 11.85 3.58 6.22
CA GLU A 43 12.80 4.13 7.20
C GLU A 43 13.73 5.20 6.61
N PHE A 44 14.08 5.07 5.33
CA PHE A 44 14.91 6.05 4.60
C PHE A 44 14.26 7.44 4.48
N ARG A 45 12.95 7.57 4.75
CA ARG A 45 12.24 8.86 4.78
C ARG A 45 12.30 9.57 6.14
N VAL A 46 12.90 8.94 7.14
CA VAL A 46 13.04 9.47 8.49
C VAL A 46 14.49 9.87 8.75
N SER A 47 14.72 11.15 9.02
CA SER A 47 16.02 11.64 9.48
C SER A 47 16.07 11.55 11.00
N PHE A 48 16.93 10.67 11.53
CA PHE A 48 17.14 10.47 12.96
C PHE A 48 18.12 11.48 13.58
N ASP A 49 18.77 12.31 12.77
CA ASP A 49 19.75 13.31 13.21
C ASP A 49 19.09 14.60 13.75
N LYS A 50 17.79 14.79 13.49
CA LYS A 50 17.01 15.93 13.99
C LYS A 50 16.10 15.55 15.14
N GLU A 51 15.62 16.54 15.87
CA GLU A 51 14.57 16.37 16.89
C GLU A 51 13.18 16.43 16.24
N PHE A 52 12.30 15.48 16.62
CA PHE A 52 10.92 15.41 16.13
C PHE A 52 10.03 14.56 17.05
N ILE A 53 8.72 14.80 16.96
CA ILE A 53 7.71 14.05 17.73
C ILE A 53 7.73 12.58 17.31
N GLY A 54 7.94 11.68 18.28
CA GLY A 54 7.97 10.22 18.06
C GLY A 54 9.35 9.64 17.77
N LYS A 55 10.43 10.44 17.80
CA LYS A 55 11.81 9.97 17.58
C LYS A 55 12.19 8.82 18.51
N GLU A 56 12.02 9.00 19.82
CA GLU A 56 12.37 7.99 20.82
C GLU A 56 11.58 6.68 20.63
N ALA A 57 10.29 6.79 20.29
CA ALA A 57 9.45 5.63 20.00
C ALA A 57 9.94 4.85 18.78
N LEU A 58 10.33 5.54 17.71
CA LEU A 58 10.91 4.91 16.52
C LEU A 58 12.29 4.28 16.80
N LEU A 59 13.14 4.93 17.60
CA LEU A 59 14.43 4.35 17.99
C LEU A 59 14.26 3.10 18.85
N LYS A 60 13.25 3.08 19.73
CA LYS A 60 12.87 1.90 20.51
C LYS A 60 12.41 0.76 19.58
N GLN A 61 11.48 1.03 18.68
CA GLN A 61 10.99 0.05 17.71
C GLN A 61 12.12 -0.53 16.86
N LYS A 62 13.08 0.32 16.43
CA LYS A 62 14.25 -0.13 15.66
C LYS A 62 15.10 -1.15 16.42
N LYS A 63 15.20 -1.03 17.75
CA LYS A 63 15.93 -1.99 18.61
C LYS A 63 15.13 -3.27 18.84
N GLU A 64 13.81 -3.18 19.01
CA GLU A 64 12.91 -4.31 19.28
C GLU A 64 12.63 -5.15 18.02
N GLY A 65 12.78 -4.56 16.83
CA GLY A 65 12.58 -5.22 15.55
C GLY A 65 11.19 -5.00 14.96
N ILE A 66 11.04 -5.36 13.68
CA ILE A 66 9.82 -5.14 12.89
C ILE A 66 8.94 -6.39 12.94
N GLN A 67 7.71 -6.25 13.43
CA GLN A 67 6.76 -7.36 13.60
C GLN A 67 5.78 -7.53 12.43
N LYS A 68 5.54 -6.47 11.64
CA LYS A 68 4.67 -6.48 10.46
C LYS A 68 5.29 -5.70 9.32
N ARG A 69 5.00 -6.08 8.08
CA ARG A 69 5.45 -5.35 6.89
C ARG A 69 4.30 -5.10 5.93
N PHE A 70 4.27 -3.89 5.38
CA PHE A 70 3.45 -3.53 4.26
C PHE A 70 4.07 -4.11 2.99
N VAL A 71 3.33 -4.99 2.34
CA VAL A 71 3.74 -5.71 1.14
C VAL A 71 2.67 -5.56 0.08
N GLN A 72 3.08 -5.74 -1.17
CA GLN A 72 2.18 -5.76 -2.31
C GLN A 72 2.09 -7.20 -2.83
N PHE A 73 0.87 -7.62 -3.15
CA PHE A 73 0.62 -8.89 -3.81
C PHE A 73 0.24 -8.62 -5.26
N LEU A 74 0.60 -9.55 -6.15
CA LEU A 74 0.00 -9.63 -7.47
C LEU A 74 -0.72 -10.97 -7.51
N LEU A 75 -2.00 -10.97 -7.84
CA LEU A 75 -2.78 -12.20 -7.95
C LEU A 75 -2.52 -12.81 -9.32
N ASP A 76 -2.00 -14.03 -9.35
CA ASP A 76 -1.66 -14.71 -10.60
C ASP A 76 -2.92 -15.19 -11.36
N ASP A 77 -3.87 -15.76 -10.65
CA ASP A 77 -5.10 -16.38 -11.18
C ASP A 77 -6.35 -15.57 -10.77
N HIS A 78 -6.40 -14.29 -11.16
CA HIS A 78 -7.58 -13.44 -10.99
C HIS A 78 -8.08 -12.96 -12.35
N ASP A 79 -9.32 -13.32 -12.68
CA ASP A 79 -10.02 -12.80 -13.85
C ASP A 79 -10.85 -11.58 -13.44
N LYS A 80 -10.45 -10.41 -13.96
CA LYS A 80 -11.06 -9.13 -13.63
C LYS A 80 -12.55 -9.03 -13.98
N ASP A 81 -13.06 -9.85 -14.89
CA ASP A 81 -14.43 -9.76 -15.40
C ASP A 81 -15.40 -10.72 -14.69
N VAL A 82 -14.90 -11.78 -14.06
CA VAL A 82 -15.74 -12.79 -13.38
C VAL A 82 -15.46 -12.93 -11.88
N ASP A 83 -14.22 -12.72 -11.45
CA ASP A 83 -13.85 -12.91 -10.05
C ASP A 83 -14.19 -11.67 -9.22
N PRO A 84 -14.64 -11.85 -7.96
CA PRO A 84 -14.86 -10.72 -7.07
C PRO A 84 -13.54 -9.99 -6.81
N TRP A 85 -13.59 -8.66 -6.89
CA TRP A 85 -12.41 -7.84 -6.61
C TRP A 85 -12.26 -7.69 -5.11
N PRO A 86 -11.08 -8.00 -4.53
CA PRO A 86 -10.77 -7.55 -3.19
C PRO A 86 -10.82 -6.03 -3.16
N TRP A 87 -11.26 -5.48 -2.04
CA TRP A 87 -11.37 -4.04 -1.86
C TRP A 87 -10.55 -3.56 -0.67
N SER A 88 -10.85 -4.10 0.52
CA SER A 88 -10.22 -3.78 1.80
C SER A 88 -10.81 -4.66 2.92
N GLY A 89 -9.97 -5.13 3.83
CA GLY A 89 -10.37 -5.89 5.02
C GLY A 89 -10.41 -7.40 4.84
N GLU A 90 -10.15 -7.92 3.64
CA GLU A 90 -10.07 -9.35 3.40
C GLU A 90 -8.89 -9.97 4.17
N PRO A 91 -9.08 -11.13 4.82
CA PRO A 91 -8.02 -11.77 5.59
C PRO A 91 -6.97 -12.43 4.68
N ILE A 92 -5.71 -12.28 5.04
CA ILE A 92 -4.57 -12.91 4.37
C ILE A 92 -4.13 -14.10 5.19
N TYR A 93 -4.02 -15.26 4.56
CA TYR A 93 -3.53 -16.49 5.19
C TYR A 93 -2.22 -16.95 4.51
N ARG A 94 -1.29 -17.45 5.31
CA ARG A 94 -0.07 -18.13 4.83
C ARG A 94 0.00 -19.50 5.49
N ASN A 95 0.01 -20.56 4.68
CA ASN A 95 0.04 -21.95 5.17
C ASN A 95 -1.12 -22.27 6.15
N GLY A 96 -2.31 -21.70 5.91
CA GLY A 96 -3.47 -21.87 6.77
C GLY A 96 -3.49 -20.98 8.02
N GLU A 97 -2.44 -20.20 8.29
CA GLU A 97 -2.37 -19.30 9.44
C GLU A 97 -2.71 -17.86 9.06
N PHE A 98 -3.53 -17.20 9.88
CA PHE A 98 -3.88 -15.80 9.70
C PHE A 98 -2.63 -14.89 9.82
N CYS A 99 -2.42 -14.04 8.81
CA CYS A 99 -1.20 -13.22 8.68
C CYS A 99 -1.47 -11.72 8.54
N GLY A 100 -2.73 -11.29 8.43
CA GLY A 100 -3.08 -9.88 8.32
C GLY A 100 -4.30 -9.65 7.44
N PHE A 101 -4.45 -8.41 6.99
CA PHE A 101 -5.57 -7.99 6.17
C PHE A 101 -5.09 -7.23 4.93
N VAL A 102 -5.85 -7.35 3.86
CA VAL A 102 -5.75 -6.48 2.69
C VAL A 102 -6.15 -5.07 3.12
N THR A 103 -5.32 -4.08 2.79
CA THR A 103 -5.57 -2.66 3.12
C THR A 103 -6.23 -1.94 1.96
N SER A 104 -5.68 -2.09 0.76
CA SER A 104 -6.28 -1.63 -0.47
C SER A 104 -5.86 -2.47 -1.67
N THR A 105 -6.78 -2.64 -2.63
CA THR A 105 -6.55 -3.44 -3.84
C THR A 105 -7.17 -2.78 -5.06
N ALA A 106 -6.51 -2.79 -6.22
CA ALA A 106 -7.06 -2.40 -7.52
C ALA A 106 -6.49 -3.28 -8.63
N TYR A 107 -7.20 -3.35 -9.75
CA TYR A 107 -6.59 -3.86 -10.97
C TYR A 107 -5.55 -2.87 -11.49
N GLY A 108 -4.31 -3.34 -11.62
CA GLY A 108 -3.21 -2.63 -12.25
C GLY A 108 -3.28 -2.78 -13.76
N PHE A 109 -3.75 -1.75 -14.47
CA PHE A 109 -3.85 -1.79 -15.94
C PHE A 109 -2.48 -1.83 -16.64
N THR A 110 -1.43 -1.28 -16.02
CA THR A 110 -0.05 -1.38 -16.53
C THR A 110 0.50 -2.78 -16.31
N LEU A 111 0.14 -3.41 -15.19
CA LEU A 111 0.61 -4.74 -14.80
C LEU A 111 -0.21 -5.89 -15.38
N GLY A 112 -1.45 -5.62 -15.82
CA GLY A 112 -2.39 -6.63 -16.31
C GLY A 112 -2.82 -7.62 -15.24
N LYS A 113 -2.83 -7.20 -13.96
CA LYS A 113 -3.03 -8.08 -12.79
C LYS A 113 -3.81 -7.35 -11.70
N GLN A 114 -4.52 -8.09 -10.85
CA GLN A 114 -5.09 -7.56 -9.61
C GLN A 114 -3.99 -7.40 -8.56
N VAL A 115 -3.93 -6.22 -7.94
CA VAL A 115 -2.86 -5.78 -7.02
C VAL A 115 -3.45 -5.33 -5.70
#